data_AF-A0A4Q5TK22-F1
#
_entry.id   AF-A0A4Q5TK22-F1
#
_cell.length_a   1.000
_cell.length_b   1.000
_cell.length_c   1.000
_cell.angle_alpha   90.00
_cell.angle_beta   90.00
_cell.angle_gamma   90.00
#
_symmetry.space_group_name_H-M   'P 1'
#
loop_
_entity.id
_entity.type
_entity.pdbx_description
1 polymer ?
#
loop_
_entity_poly.entity_id
_entity_poly.type
_entity_poly.pdbx_seq_one_letter_code
_entity_poly.pdbx_strand_id
1 'polypeptide(L)'
;MRHFLILSLFFLIIHTSLCAQQPDKFVGTWTFQKTDVENKTYRLTLQLGNPEAATLYPSLLTVEYAQFTGIYQVLLVKKNEGQLAVGRQKFPVQEIPFSIGAYTIPLNGTVDFAGGRLVVNRIPANRYGFPVPALSVYEEENKIAVLRVSEFLRNEPIQLQKINNTPLRSASASNMLFTHSAPDYFGLVDSFYVRTRMGSIQLSENTSKVDVDTVSVKLNGRMIINRVDISRNEPPVEITLDSGMNILCFFADNYGSIPPNTGKLDLSFGPKKFTLDFTTRQNRSAGFIVAKIFVLPENQQTPTEITTRKIISEKVEQRKTTWIDSIRVSSREVTLALWDDAVEDGDSISLQINEELFLPGIAVKKKPQFIDVKLYPGDNKIVFIADNLGAIPPNTSILEIIDGKKRRSYMINTDLRQNSAIKITYELGPDN
;
A
#
# COMPACT_ATOMS: atom_id res chain seq x y z
N MET A 1 7.67 -63.81 42.74
CA MET A 1 6.56 -62.94 42.25
C MET A 1 7.15 -61.87 41.34
N ARG A 2 6.78 -61.87 40.06
CA ARG A 2 7.24 -60.90 39.05
C ARG A 2 6.73 -59.50 39.37
N HIS A 3 7.61 -58.51 39.43
CA HIS A 3 7.23 -57.09 39.47
C HIS A 3 7.12 -56.57 38.04
N PHE A 4 5.92 -56.15 37.65
CA PHE A 4 5.65 -55.45 36.39
C PHE A 4 5.82 -53.95 36.64
N LEU A 5 6.76 -53.32 35.91
CA LEU A 5 6.91 -51.87 35.85
C LEU A 5 5.92 -51.36 34.77
N ILE A 6 4.90 -50.59 35.17
CA ILE A 6 4.01 -49.91 34.23
C ILE A 6 4.61 -48.53 33.94
N LEU A 7 5.15 -48.36 32.73
CA LEU A 7 5.62 -47.08 32.21
C LEU A 7 4.40 -46.31 31.67
N SER A 8 3.94 -45.28 32.39
CA SER A 8 2.82 -44.45 31.96
C SER A 8 3.34 -43.35 31.03
N LEU A 9 3.09 -43.48 29.73
CA LEU A 9 3.46 -42.51 28.70
C LEU A 9 2.50 -41.32 28.74
N PHE A 10 2.95 -40.16 29.24
CA PHE A 10 2.20 -38.91 29.15
C PHE A 10 2.31 -38.36 27.72
N PHE A 11 1.25 -38.46 26.93
CA PHE A 11 1.13 -37.75 25.66
C PHE A 11 0.82 -36.27 25.94
N LEU A 12 1.83 -35.41 25.79
CA LEU A 12 1.67 -33.96 25.81
C LEU A 12 1.01 -33.53 24.49
N ILE A 13 -0.31 -33.33 24.51
CA ILE A 13 -1.06 -32.78 23.36
C ILE A 13 -0.75 -31.29 23.26
N ILE A 14 0.26 -30.94 22.46
CA ILE A 14 0.52 -29.55 22.05
C ILE A 14 -0.67 -29.09 21.20
N HIS A 15 -1.57 -28.30 21.81
CA HIS A 15 -2.60 -27.59 21.07
C HIS A 15 -1.95 -26.48 20.27
N THR A 16 -1.62 -26.75 19.01
CA THR A 16 -1.30 -25.70 18.04
C THR A 16 -2.59 -24.96 17.71
N SER A 17 -2.80 -23.83 18.37
CA SER A 17 -3.89 -22.91 18.02
C SER A 17 -3.74 -22.49 16.55
N LEU A 18 -4.64 -23.00 15.71
CA LEU A 18 -4.82 -22.54 14.33
C LEU A 18 -5.23 -21.07 14.35
N CYS A 19 -4.27 -20.17 14.20
CA CYS A 19 -4.58 -18.79 13.88
C CYS A 19 -4.91 -18.74 12.38
N ALA A 20 -6.20 -18.87 12.04
CA ALA A 20 -6.69 -18.46 10.73
C ALA A 20 -6.53 -16.94 10.68
N GLN A 21 -5.64 -16.45 9.83
CA GLN A 21 -5.43 -15.01 9.67
C GLN A 21 -6.74 -14.40 9.16
N GLN A 22 -7.30 -13.48 9.95
CA GLN A 22 -8.50 -12.77 9.53
C GLN A 22 -8.16 -11.97 8.26
N PRO A 23 -9.06 -11.95 7.27
CA PRO A 23 -8.87 -11.11 6.08
C PRO A 23 -8.66 -9.67 6.54
N ASP A 24 -7.76 -8.94 5.84
CA ASP A 24 -7.53 -7.53 6.13
C ASP A 24 -8.89 -6.82 6.20
N LYS A 25 -9.13 -6.16 7.33
CA LYS A 25 -10.46 -5.64 7.66
C LYS A 25 -10.93 -4.61 6.66
N PHE A 26 -10.02 -3.89 5.99
CA PHE A 26 -10.35 -2.88 4.99
C PHE A 26 -10.59 -3.48 3.61
N VAL A 27 -9.87 -4.54 3.24
CA VAL A 27 -9.97 -5.16 1.91
C VAL A 27 -11.41 -5.59 1.60
N GLY A 28 -11.85 -5.32 0.37
CA GLY A 28 -13.20 -5.65 -0.10
C GLY A 28 -13.97 -4.44 -0.66
N THR A 29 -15.27 -4.64 -0.87
CA THR A 29 -16.18 -3.60 -1.35
C THR A 29 -17.01 -3.03 -0.21
N TRP A 30 -17.07 -1.71 -0.14
CA TRP A 30 -17.83 -0.94 0.83
C TRP A 30 -18.80 0.01 0.13
N THR A 31 -20.02 0.17 0.64
CA THR A 31 -21.02 1.05 0.01
C THR A 31 -21.76 1.92 1.01
N PHE A 32 -22.13 3.11 0.56
CA PHE A 32 -23.06 4.02 1.21
C PHE A 32 -24.13 4.38 0.21
N GLN A 33 -25.39 4.44 0.67
CA GLN A 33 -26.51 4.89 -0.14
C GLN A 33 -27.41 5.82 0.68
N LYS A 34 -27.91 6.87 0.04
CA LYS A 34 -28.91 7.78 0.61
C LYS A 34 -29.82 8.29 -0.50
N THR A 35 -31.12 8.26 -0.27
CA THR A 35 -32.11 8.84 -1.20
C THR A 35 -32.47 10.25 -0.74
N ASP A 36 -32.57 11.17 -1.69
CA ASP A 36 -32.98 12.56 -1.44
C ASP A 36 -34.50 12.76 -1.53
N VAL A 37 -34.92 14.01 -1.36
CA VAL A 37 -36.33 14.41 -1.42
C VAL A 37 -36.96 14.30 -2.81
N GLU A 38 -36.13 14.22 -3.87
CA GLU A 38 -36.56 14.01 -5.26
C GLU A 38 -36.56 12.53 -5.64
N ASN A 39 -36.42 11.63 -4.65
CA ASN A 39 -36.32 10.18 -4.83
C ASN A 39 -35.12 9.74 -5.68
N LYS A 40 -34.07 10.56 -5.75
CA LYS A 40 -32.78 10.24 -6.39
C LYS A 40 -31.81 9.71 -5.34
N THR A 41 -31.05 8.68 -5.68
CA THR A 41 -30.15 8.01 -4.73
C THR A 41 -28.71 8.40 -5.00
N TYR A 42 -28.03 8.93 -3.98
CA TYR A 42 -26.58 8.97 -3.90
C TYR A 42 -26.08 7.57 -3.59
N ARG A 43 -25.06 7.12 -4.32
CA ARG A 43 -24.32 5.90 -4.00
C ARG A 43 -22.84 6.19 -4.06
N LEU A 44 -22.14 5.82 -2.99
CA LEU A 44 -20.68 5.83 -2.93
C LEU A 44 -20.21 4.41 -2.69
N THR A 45 -19.34 3.91 -3.57
CA THR A 45 -18.73 2.59 -3.42
C THR A 45 -17.22 2.73 -3.38
N LEU A 46 -16.58 2.12 -2.39
CA LEU A 46 -15.13 2.06 -2.26
C LEU A 46 -14.70 0.59 -2.30
N GLN A 47 -13.95 0.22 -3.33
CA GLN A 47 -13.39 -1.13 -3.47
C GLN A 47 -11.88 -1.07 -3.26
N LEU A 48 -11.41 -1.72 -2.21
CA LEU A 48 -9.99 -1.77 -1.85
C LEU A 48 -9.34 -3.07 -2.35
N GLY A 49 -8.15 -2.95 -2.94
CA GLY A 49 -7.27 -4.06 -3.30
C GLY A 49 -6.40 -4.51 -2.14
N ASN A 50 -5.61 -5.57 -2.39
CA ASN A 50 -4.62 -6.04 -1.43
C ASN A 50 -3.51 -4.99 -1.24
N PRO A 51 -3.03 -4.76 -0.01
CA PRO A 51 -2.05 -3.73 0.24
C PRO A 51 -0.63 -4.13 -0.12
N GLU A 52 0.14 -3.22 -0.72
CA GLU A 52 1.60 -3.35 -0.83
C GLU A 52 2.24 -3.05 0.53
N ALA A 53 3.08 -3.97 1.00
CA ALA A 53 3.77 -3.90 2.29
C ALA A 53 2.84 -3.55 3.47
N ALA A 54 1.60 -4.08 3.45
CA ALA A 54 0.55 -3.81 4.44
C ALA A 54 0.25 -2.32 4.67
N THR A 55 0.56 -1.47 3.69
CA THR A 55 0.55 0.00 3.83
C THR A 55 -0.20 0.70 2.70
N LEU A 56 0.02 0.32 1.44
CA LEU A 56 -0.52 1.03 0.27
C LEU A 56 -1.67 0.24 -0.36
N TYR A 57 -2.90 0.77 -0.30
CA TYR A 57 -4.13 0.11 -0.74
C TYR A 57 -4.62 0.71 -2.07
N PRO A 58 -4.30 0.11 -3.23
CA PRO A 58 -4.85 0.56 -4.51
C PRO A 58 -6.35 0.32 -4.51
N SER A 59 -7.14 1.34 -4.90
CA SER A 59 -8.59 1.31 -4.71
C SER A 59 -9.36 1.95 -5.86
N LEU A 60 -10.63 1.56 -6.01
CA LEU A 60 -11.60 2.23 -6.87
C LEU A 60 -12.67 2.92 -6.03
N LEU A 61 -12.93 4.18 -6.35
CA LEU A 61 -14.01 4.97 -5.80
C LEU A 61 -15.07 5.16 -6.89
N THR A 62 -16.30 4.74 -6.64
CA THR A 62 -17.44 4.98 -7.53
C THR A 62 -18.42 5.94 -6.87
N VAL A 63 -18.80 7.00 -7.57
CA VAL A 63 -19.79 8.00 -7.17
C VAL A 63 -20.94 7.96 -8.17
N GLU A 64 -22.16 7.75 -7.72
CA GLU A 64 -23.35 7.70 -8.56
C GLU A 64 -24.44 8.61 -7.99
N TYR A 65 -25.09 9.37 -8.87
CA TYR A 65 -26.26 10.18 -8.54
C TYR A 65 -27.05 10.52 -9.81
N ALA A 66 -28.35 10.20 -9.83
CA ALA A 66 -29.20 10.34 -11.01
C ALA A 66 -28.55 9.66 -12.25
N GLN A 67 -28.31 10.41 -13.33
CA GLN A 67 -27.61 9.91 -14.53
C GLN A 67 -26.08 9.92 -14.42
N PHE A 68 -25.51 10.55 -13.39
CA PHE A 68 -24.06 10.67 -13.24
C PHE A 68 -23.46 9.40 -12.64
N THR A 69 -22.38 8.93 -13.25
CA THR A 69 -21.50 7.88 -12.74
C THR A 69 -20.05 8.32 -12.95
N GLY A 70 -19.30 8.44 -11.85
CA GLY A 70 -17.87 8.67 -11.84
C GLY A 70 -17.13 7.51 -11.17
N ILE A 71 -16.14 6.95 -11.85
CA ILE A 71 -15.27 5.89 -11.32
C ILE A 71 -13.85 6.43 -11.29
N TYR A 72 -13.21 6.38 -10.13
CA TYR A 72 -11.89 6.95 -9.90
C TYR A 72 -10.93 5.92 -9.33
N GLN A 73 -9.72 5.89 -9.88
CA GLN A 73 -8.59 5.28 -9.20
C GLN A 73 -8.16 6.18 -8.06
N VAL A 74 -7.93 5.60 -6.88
CA VAL A 74 -7.46 6.34 -5.71
C VAL A 74 -6.58 5.43 -4.86
N LEU A 75 -5.47 5.98 -4.37
CA LEU A 75 -4.63 5.30 -3.40
C LEU A 75 -5.06 5.63 -1.97
N LEU A 76 -5.19 4.61 -1.14
CA LEU A 76 -5.35 4.75 0.29
C LEU A 76 -4.08 4.30 1.01
N VAL A 77 -3.68 4.98 2.08
CA VAL A 77 -2.43 4.69 2.81
C VAL A 77 -2.72 4.45 4.28
N LYS A 78 -2.30 3.30 4.82
CA LYS A 78 -2.52 2.95 6.23
C LYS A 78 -1.77 3.89 7.16
N LYS A 79 -2.51 4.76 7.83
CA LYS A 79 -1.98 5.69 8.83
C LYS A 79 -1.73 4.95 10.15
N ASN A 80 -2.72 4.21 10.63
CA ASN A 80 -2.62 3.32 11.79
C ASN A 80 -3.57 2.12 11.61
N GLU A 81 -3.71 1.27 12.63
CA GLU A 81 -4.57 0.09 12.53
C GLU A 81 -6.03 0.44 12.23
N GLY A 82 -6.54 1.59 12.66
CA GLY A 82 -7.94 1.98 12.45
C GLY A 82 -8.19 2.88 11.25
N GLN A 83 -7.16 3.47 10.64
CA GLN A 83 -7.34 4.58 9.69
C GLN A 83 -6.52 4.40 8.42
N LEU A 84 -7.16 4.59 7.27
CA LEU A 84 -6.49 4.77 5.99
C LEU A 84 -6.62 6.23 5.55
N ALA A 85 -5.52 6.89 5.24
CA ALA A 85 -5.51 8.21 4.63
C ALA A 85 -5.92 8.12 3.15
N VAL A 86 -6.74 9.06 2.69
CA VAL A 86 -7.26 9.09 1.32
C VAL A 86 -6.37 9.97 0.44
N GLY A 87 -5.94 9.43 -0.69
CA GLY A 87 -5.14 10.15 -1.68
C GLY A 87 -5.89 11.36 -2.24
N ARG A 88 -5.15 12.46 -2.46
CA ARG A 88 -5.73 13.66 -3.08
C ARG A 88 -6.15 13.37 -4.51
N GLN A 89 -5.27 12.73 -5.26
CA GLN A 89 -5.49 12.45 -6.66
C GLN A 89 -6.45 11.27 -6.80
N LYS A 90 -7.54 11.54 -7.50
CA LYS A 90 -8.58 10.59 -7.85
C LYS A 90 -8.68 10.65 -9.36
N PHE A 91 -7.97 9.76 -10.04
CA PHE A 91 -7.88 9.79 -11.50
C PHE A 91 -9.12 9.12 -12.10
N PRO A 92 -9.87 9.82 -12.97
CA PRO A 92 -11.09 9.26 -13.54
C PRO A 92 -10.74 8.11 -14.48
N VAL A 93 -11.28 6.93 -14.20
CA VAL A 93 -11.41 5.83 -15.17
C VAL A 93 -12.54 6.15 -16.13
N GLN A 94 -13.62 6.72 -15.59
CA GLN A 94 -14.83 7.04 -16.33
C GLN A 94 -15.61 8.14 -15.60
N GLU A 95 -16.14 9.10 -16.35
CA GLU A 95 -17.13 10.05 -15.87
C GLU A 95 -18.19 10.24 -16.97
N ILE A 96 -19.43 9.88 -16.66
CA ILE A 96 -20.56 9.99 -17.61
C ILE A 96 -21.75 10.60 -16.87
N PRO A 97 -22.52 11.52 -17.49
CA PRO A 97 -22.29 12.11 -18.81
C PRO A 97 -21.37 13.35 -18.81
N PHE A 98 -20.90 13.79 -17.64
CA PHE A 98 -20.05 14.98 -17.48
C PHE A 98 -18.91 14.71 -16.48
N SER A 99 -17.86 15.52 -16.52
CA SER A 99 -16.75 15.46 -15.57
C SER A 99 -16.99 16.34 -14.34
N ILE A 100 -16.71 15.85 -13.13
CA ILE A 100 -16.77 16.68 -11.92
C ILE A 100 -15.39 17.21 -11.50
N GLY A 101 -14.32 16.84 -12.20
CA GLY A 101 -12.97 17.35 -11.96
C GLY A 101 -12.57 17.41 -10.48
N ALA A 102 -12.27 18.61 -9.98
CA ALA A 102 -11.78 18.83 -8.62
C ALA A 102 -12.86 18.72 -7.51
N TYR A 103 -14.13 18.41 -7.82
CA TYR A 103 -15.18 18.23 -6.81
C TYR A 103 -14.95 17.03 -5.88
N THR A 104 -13.99 16.15 -6.18
CA THR A 104 -13.61 15.01 -5.33
C THR A 104 -12.56 15.33 -4.26
N ILE A 105 -11.90 16.50 -4.34
CA ILE A 105 -10.87 16.92 -3.38
C ILE A 105 -11.37 16.99 -1.93
N PRO A 106 -12.61 17.42 -1.62
CA PRO A 106 -13.11 17.43 -0.25
C PRO A 106 -13.11 16.07 0.45
N LEU A 107 -13.00 14.94 -0.27
CA LEU A 107 -12.86 13.61 0.33
C LEU A 107 -11.46 13.33 0.92
N ASN A 108 -10.51 14.26 0.81
CA ASN A 108 -9.20 14.11 1.43
C ASN A 108 -9.32 14.06 2.95
N GLY A 109 -8.51 13.22 3.59
CA GLY A 109 -8.59 12.96 5.02
C GLY A 109 -8.39 11.47 5.28
N THR A 110 -9.26 10.85 6.06
CA THR A 110 -9.16 9.41 6.36
C THR A 110 -10.49 8.68 6.15
N VAL A 111 -10.40 7.38 5.96
CA VAL A 111 -11.50 6.45 6.21
C VAL A 111 -11.15 5.63 7.44
N ASP A 112 -12.04 5.70 8.43
CA ASP A 112 -11.82 5.16 9.76
C ASP A 112 -12.68 3.92 9.96
N PHE A 113 -12.06 2.81 10.31
CA PHE A 113 -12.76 1.59 10.66
C PHE A 113 -13.28 1.68 12.09
N ALA A 114 -14.61 1.83 12.24
CA ALA A 114 -15.28 1.91 13.52
C ALA A 114 -16.58 1.10 13.48
N GLY A 115 -16.74 0.15 14.41
CA GLY A 115 -17.97 -0.64 14.54
C GLY A 115 -18.34 -1.44 13.29
N GLY A 116 -17.36 -1.95 12.53
CA GLY A 116 -17.59 -2.71 11.30
C GLY A 116 -18.00 -1.85 10.09
N ARG A 117 -17.87 -0.52 10.19
CA ARG A 117 -18.12 0.46 9.12
C ARG A 117 -16.85 1.23 8.79
N LEU A 118 -16.78 1.77 7.58
CA LEU A 118 -15.79 2.79 7.23
C LEU A 118 -16.43 4.17 7.29
N VAL A 119 -15.96 5.02 8.20
CA VAL A 119 -16.43 6.40 8.37
C VAL A 119 -15.50 7.32 7.60
N VAL A 120 -16.03 8.12 6.68
CA VAL A 120 -15.24 9.10 5.92
C VAL A 120 -15.07 10.36 6.77
N ASN A 121 -13.81 10.70 7.07
CA ASN A 121 -13.42 11.90 7.80
C ASN A 121 -12.62 12.81 6.87
N ARG A 122 -13.10 14.04 6.67
CA ARG A 122 -12.51 15.00 5.72
C ARG A 122 -11.58 15.98 6.45
N ILE A 123 -10.54 16.45 5.76
CA ILE A 123 -9.78 17.62 6.21
C ILE A 123 -10.49 18.87 5.66
N PRO A 124 -11.13 19.68 6.52
CA PRO A 124 -11.85 20.86 6.08
C PRO A 124 -10.88 21.93 5.56
N ALA A 125 -11.27 22.63 4.51
CA ALA A 125 -10.54 23.77 3.98
C ALA A 125 -11.50 24.81 3.42
N ASN A 126 -11.26 26.09 3.71
CA ASN A 126 -11.95 27.19 3.04
C ASN A 126 -11.58 27.25 1.54
N ARG A 127 -10.32 26.90 1.22
CA ARG A 127 -9.83 26.75 -0.16
C ARG A 127 -8.84 25.59 -0.20
N TYR A 128 -9.05 24.66 -1.13
CA TYR A 128 -8.11 23.56 -1.37
C TYR A 128 -7.01 23.92 -2.39
N GLY A 129 -6.92 25.18 -2.82
CA GLY A 129 -5.86 25.65 -3.71
C GLY A 129 -5.91 25.11 -5.15
N PHE A 130 -7.05 24.56 -5.59
CA PHE A 130 -7.35 24.18 -6.96
C PHE A 130 -8.68 24.80 -7.41
N PRO A 131 -8.77 25.27 -8.67
CA PRO A 131 -10.02 25.75 -9.21
C PRO A 131 -10.99 24.57 -9.37
N VAL A 132 -12.20 24.77 -8.88
CA VAL A 132 -13.32 23.85 -9.10
C VAL A 132 -14.06 24.34 -10.35
N PRO A 133 -14.51 23.45 -11.26
CA PRO A 133 -15.22 23.87 -12.45
C PRO A 133 -16.46 24.72 -12.11
N ALA A 134 -16.58 25.89 -12.72
CA ALA A 134 -17.75 26.74 -12.56
C ALA A 134 -18.99 26.06 -13.13
N LEU A 135 -20.15 26.27 -12.51
CA LEU A 135 -21.41 25.65 -12.95
C LEU A 135 -21.81 26.05 -14.38
N SER A 136 -21.33 27.20 -14.86
CA SER A 136 -21.55 27.67 -16.23
C SER A 136 -20.87 26.82 -17.31
N VAL A 137 -19.93 25.94 -16.94
CA VAL A 137 -19.25 25.02 -17.87
C VAL A 137 -20.11 23.78 -18.17
N TYR A 138 -21.19 23.57 -17.41
CA TYR A 138 -22.06 22.41 -17.55
C TYR A 138 -23.33 22.76 -18.31
N GLU A 139 -23.80 21.81 -19.13
CA GLU A 139 -25.13 21.85 -19.75
C GLU A 139 -26.22 22.02 -18.69
N GLU A 140 -27.27 22.79 -18.99
CA GLU A 140 -28.32 23.16 -18.03
C GLU A 140 -28.95 21.93 -17.34
N GLU A 141 -29.18 20.86 -18.10
CA GLU A 141 -29.72 19.59 -17.61
C GLU A 141 -28.83 18.90 -16.56
N ASN A 142 -27.53 19.19 -16.55
CA ASN A 142 -26.54 18.54 -15.67
C ASN A 142 -26.19 19.39 -14.44
N LYS A 143 -26.46 20.70 -14.44
CA LYS A 143 -26.05 21.61 -13.36
C LYS A 143 -26.55 21.19 -11.98
N ILE A 144 -27.81 20.75 -11.89
CA ILE A 144 -28.38 20.27 -10.63
C ILE A 144 -27.64 19.02 -10.15
N ALA A 145 -27.36 18.07 -11.04
CA ALA A 145 -26.63 16.86 -10.67
C ALA A 145 -25.21 17.17 -10.17
N VAL A 146 -24.49 18.08 -10.84
CA VAL A 146 -23.15 18.54 -10.42
C VAL A 146 -23.19 19.17 -9.02
N LEU A 147 -24.16 20.06 -8.78
CA LEU A 147 -24.34 20.70 -7.47
C LEU A 147 -24.59 19.67 -6.36
N ARG A 148 -25.49 18.72 -6.62
CA ARG A 148 -25.86 17.67 -5.67
C ARG A 148 -24.69 16.74 -5.36
N VAL A 149 -23.95 16.32 -6.38
CA VAL A 149 -22.72 15.51 -6.19
C VAL A 149 -21.67 16.29 -5.40
N SER A 150 -21.44 17.57 -5.72
CA SER A 150 -20.50 18.43 -4.99
C SER A 150 -20.86 18.56 -3.51
N GLU A 151 -22.12 18.82 -3.20
CA GLU A 151 -22.62 18.95 -1.83
C GLU A 151 -22.50 17.63 -1.07
N PHE A 152 -22.89 16.52 -1.70
CA PHE A 152 -22.74 15.17 -1.16
C PHE A 152 -21.29 14.85 -0.80
N LEU A 153 -20.36 15.05 -1.75
CA LEU A 153 -18.95 14.74 -1.54
C LEU A 153 -18.30 15.61 -0.47
N ARG A 154 -18.77 16.84 -0.28
CA ARG A 154 -18.21 17.78 0.71
C ARG A 154 -18.81 17.63 2.10
N ASN A 155 -20.14 17.51 2.22
CA ASN A 155 -20.84 17.77 3.47
C ASN A 155 -21.52 16.53 4.06
N GLU A 156 -21.88 15.53 3.24
CA GLU A 156 -22.65 14.40 3.74
C GLU A 156 -21.81 13.55 4.73
N PRO A 157 -22.35 13.20 5.90
CA PRO A 157 -21.75 12.18 6.77
C PRO A 157 -21.83 10.80 6.09
N ILE A 158 -20.68 10.23 5.73
CA ILE A 158 -20.62 8.97 4.98
C ILE A 158 -20.10 7.85 5.89
N GLN A 159 -20.94 6.85 6.09
CA GLN A 159 -20.59 5.60 6.77
C GLN A 159 -20.83 4.43 5.81
N LEU A 160 -19.75 3.87 5.28
CA LEU A 160 -19.83 2.77 4.32
C LEU A 160 -20.02 1.45 5.06
N GLN A 161 -20.87 0.59 4.51
CA GLN A 161 -21.14 -0.76 4.96
C GLN A 161 -20.42 -1.77 4.06
N LYS A 162 -19.86 -2.83 4.66
CA LYS A 162 -19.14 -3.86 3.90
C LYS A 162 -20.13 -4.71 3.11
N ILE A 163 -19.89 -4.86 1.81
CA ILE A 163 -20.64 -5.77 0.94
C ILE A 163 -19.96 -7.14 0.94
N ASN A 164 -18.64 -7.17 0.73
CA ASN A 164 -17.85 -8.40 0.62
C ASN A 164 -16.38 -8.14 0.97
N ASN A 165 -15.58 -9.21 1.03
CA ASN A 165 -14.14 -9.16 1.26
C ASN A 165 -13.34 -9.33 -0.05
N THR A 166 -13.96 -9.18 -1.22
CA THR A 166 -13.32 -9.45 -2.50
C THR A 166 -12.41 -8.28 -2.90
N PRO A 167 -11.07 -8.46 -2.96
CA PRO A 167 -10.15 -7.38 -3.30
C PRO A 167 -10.35 -6.90 -4.74
N LEU A 168 -10.09 -5.61 -4.97
CA LEU A 168 -9.90 -5.08 -6.32
C LEU A 168 -8.79 -5.84 -7.06
N ARG A 169 -9.07 -6.26 -8.30
CA ARG A 169 -8.11 -6.92 -9.19
C ARG A 169 -8.18 -6.30 -10.56
N SER A 170 -7.31 -5.34 -10.82
CA SER A 170 -7.09 -4.83 -12.17
C SER A 170 -5.60 -4.62 -12.38
N ALA A 171 -5.10 -4.86 -13.58
CA ALA A 171 -3.73 -4.51 -13.95
C ALA A 171 -3.46 -3.01 -13.72
N SER A 172 -4.51 -2.19 -13.84
CA SER A 172 -4.48 -0.76 -13.54
C SER A 172 -4.38 -0.42 -12.04
N ALA A 173 -4.69 -1.36 -11.13
CA ALA A 173 -4.52 -1.17 -9.69
C ALA A 173 -3.05 -1.28 -9.29
N SER A 174 -2.30 -2.22 -9.88
CA SER A 174 -0.85 -2.30 -9.74
C SER A 174 -0.20 -0.99 -10.17
N ASN A 175 -0.71 -0.36 -11.25
CA ASN A 175 -0.17 0.90 -11.77
C ASN A 175 -0.16 2.06 -10.76
N MET A 176 -1.04 2.04 -9.76
CA MET A 176 -1.09 3.08 -8.71
C MET A 176 0.12 3.03 -7.76
N LEU A 177 0.89 1.94 -7.77
CA LEU A 177 1.96 1.66 -6.83
C LEU A 177 3.37 1.98 -7.37
N PHE A 178 3.49 2.56 -8.57
CA PHE A 178 4.78 2.92 -9.20
C PHE A 178 5.06 4.42 -9.10
N THR A 179 6.34 4.84 -9.10
CA THR A 179 6.71 6.20 -8.71
C THR A 179 7.26 7.13 -9.79
N HIS A 180 7.69 6.67 -10.98
CA HIS A 180 8.13 7.59 -12.05
C HIS A 180 7.63 7.23 -13.47
N SER A 181 6.92 6.11 -13.62
CA SER A 181 6.54 5.56 -14.93
C SER A 181 5.04 5.45 -15.16
N ALA A 182 4.24 5.74 -14.12
CA ALA A 182 2.81 5.89 -14.26
C ALA A 182 2.52 7.32 -14.76
N PRO A 183 1.62 7.51 -15.73
CA PRO A 183 1.19 8.85 -16.14
C PRO A 183 0.55 9.65 -14.98
N ASP A 184 0.17 8.96 -13.91
CA ASP A 184 -0.68 9.45 -12.84
C ASP A 184 0.06 9.45 -11.48
N TYR A 185 0.21 10.63 -10.88
CA TYR A 185 0.83 10.83 -9.57
C TYR A 185 -0.17 10.65 -8.41
N PHE A 186 -0.13 9.51 -7.72
CA PHE A 186 -1.03 9.18 -6.58
C PHE A 186 -0.52 9.64 -5.19
N GLY A 187 0.49 10.52 -5.16
CA GLY A 187 1.18 10.91 -3.92
C GLY A 187 2.41 10.06 -3.59
N LEU A 188 2.83 9.15 -4.48
CA LEU A 188 4.13 8.48 -4.38
C LEU A 188 5.17 9.30 -5.13
N VAL A 189 6.20 9.79 -4.44
CA VAL A 189 7.35 10.44 -5.07
C VAL A 189 8.32 9.40 -5.63
N ASP A 190 9.14 9.84 -6.58
CA ASP A 190 10.24 9.05 -7.14
C ASP A 190 11.03 8.33 -6.04
N SER A 191 11.27 7.04 -6.28
CA SER A 191 12.04 6.20 -5.38
C SER A 191 13.41 6.80 -5.07
N PHE A 192 13.73 6.87 -3.78
CA PHE A 192 15.03 7.31 -3.31
C PHE A 192 15.96 6.13 -3.15
N TYR A 193 17.23 6.34 -3.51
CA TYR A 193 18.26 5.32 -3.37
C TYR A 193 19.37 5.83 -2.48
N VAL A 194 19.65 5.09 -1.42
CA VAL A 194 20.61 5.46 -0.38
C VAL A 194 21.63 4.35 -0.17
N ARG A 195 22.82 4.71 0.33
CA ARG A 195 23.90 3.74 0.61
C ARG A 195 24.02 3.38 2.10
N THR A 196 23.33 4.13 2.96
CA THR A 196 23.36 3.99 4.40
C THR A 196 21.95 3.74 4.91
N ARG A 197 21.84 2.83 5.88
CA ARG A 197 20.58 2.55 6.58
C ARG A 197 20.27 3.61 7.64
N MET A 198 21.30 4.22 8.23
CA MET A 198 21.14 5.31 9.19
C MET A 198 20.92 6.63 8.47
N GLY A 199 19.96 7.39 8.95
CA GLY A 199 19.70 8.75 8.52
C GLY A 199 18.85 9.51 9.52
N SER A 200 18.55 10.75 9.21
CA SER A 200 17.73 11.62 10.05
C SER A 200 16.58 12.21 9.27
N ILE A 201 15.49 12.50 9.96
CA ILE A 201 14.37 13.28 9.41
C ILE A 201 14.17 14.56 10.21
N GLN A 202 13.78 15.63 9.56
CA GLN A 202 13.49 16.90 10.21
C GLN A 202 12.25 17.53 9.59
N LEU A 203 11.37 18.06 10.43
CA LEU A 203 10.23 18.84 10.00
C LEU A 203 10.63 20.30 9.81
N SER A 204 10.14 20.91 8.75
CA SER A 204 10.35 22.32 8.48
C SER A 204 9.11 22.95 7.83
N GLU A 205 9.00 24.28 7.92
CA GLU A 205 7.90 25.05 7.34
C GLU A 205 8.50 26.17 6.46
N ASN A 206 7.79 26.55 5.38
CA ASN A 206 8.24 27.60 4.46
C ASN A 206 7.29 28.80 4.44
N THR A 207 6.72 29.11 5.59
CA THR A 207 5.81 30.24 5.77
C THR A 207 6.43 31.25 6.74
N SER A 208 6.26 32.53 6.45
CA SER A 208 6.66 33.62 7.36
C SER A 208 5.65 33.87 8.48
N LYS A 209 4.56 33.10 8.52
CA LYS A 209 3.49 33.16 9.51
C LYS A 209 3.33 31.78 10.12
N VAL A 210 3.40 31.70 11.45
CA VAL A 210 3.13 30.47 12.21
C VAL A 210 1.76 29.93 11.80
N ASP A 211 1.74 28.76 11.16
CA ASP A 211 0.53 27.98 10.94
C ASP A 211 0.50 26.81 11.93
N VAL A 212 -0.70 26.46 12.42
CA VAL A 212 -0.90 25.34 13.36
C VAL A 212 -1.05 24.05 12.55
N ASP A 213 -0.13 23.85 11.61
CA ASP A 213 -0.07 22.67 10.78
C ASP A 213 0.44 21.49 11.60
N THR A 214 -0.34 20.40 11.61
CA THR A 214 0.07 19.15 12.26
C THR A 214 0.39 18.09 11.23
N VAL A 215 1.41 17.28 11.52
CA VAL A 215 1.86 16.21 10.64
C VAL A 215 2.27 14.96 11.41
N SER A 216 2.27 13.83 10.70
CA SER A 216 2.73 12.54 11.20
C SER A 216 3.68 11.90 10.20
N VAL A 217 4.66 11.14 10.68
CA VAL A 217 5.61 10.39 9.85
C VAL A 217 5.62 8.93 10.29
N LYS A 218 5.49 8.03 9.32
CA LYS A 218 5.51 6.59 9.51
C LYS A 218 6.58 5.96 8.61
N LEU A 219 7.35 5.01 9.15
CA LEU A 219 8.37 4.25 8.43
C LEU A 219 8.13 2.76 8.63
N ASN A 220 7.95 2.01 7.54
CA ASN A 220 7.74 0.55 7.53
C ASN A 220 6.71 0.06 8.56
N GLY A 221 5.55 0.73 8.61
CA GLY A 221 4.51 0.36 9.58
C GLY A 221 4.64 1.03 10.97
N ARG A 222 5.80 1.59 11.32
CA ARG A 222 6.06 2.19 12.65
C ARG A 222 5.86 3.70 12.62
N MET A 223 5.09 4.23 13.56
CA MET A 223 4.92 5.67 13.73
C MET A 223 6.18 6.28 14.36
N ILE A 224 6.81 7.23 13.68
CA ILE A 224 8.03 7.92 14.14
C ILE A 224 7.65 9.28 14.74
N ILE A 225 6.79 10.02 14.05
CA ILE A 225 6.26 11.31 14.49
C ILE A 225 4.73 11.22 14.45
N ASN A 226 4.04 11.66 15.50
CA ASN A 226 2.58 11.54 15.61
C ASN A 226 1.95 12.88 15.95
N ARG A 227 1.28 13.49 14.96
CA ARG A 227 0.50 14.74 15.09
C ARG A 227 1.29 15.88 15.74
N VAL A 228 2.53 16.08 15.29
CA VAL A 228 3.39 17.16 15.76
C VAL A 228 3.07 18.45 15.02
N ASP A 229 3.07 19.56 15.75
CA ASP A 229 2.97 20.92 15.21
C ASP A 229 4.33 21.36 14.63
N ILE A 230 4.34 21.69 13.34
CA ILE A 230 5.56 21.97 12.56
C ILE A 230 6.25 23.24 13.04
N SER A 231 5.49 24.21 13.56
CA SER A 231 6.02 25.50 14.02
C SER A 231 6.99 25.39 15.20
N ARG A 232 7.04 24.22 15.86
CA ARG A 232 7.90 23.96 17.01
C ARG A 232 9.38 23.82 16.67
N ASN A 233 9.73 23.72 15.38
CA ASN A 233 11.11 23.55 14.90
C ASN A 233 11.87 22.46 15.67
N GLU A 234 11.27 21.27 15.73
CA GLU A 234 11.83 20.14 16.46
C GLU A 234 13.20 19.73 15.89
N PRO A 235 14.13 19.27 16.74
CA PRO A 235 15.43 18.78 16.28
C PRO A 235 15.27 17.56 15.35
N PRO A 236 16.27 17.28 14.50
CA PRO A 236 16.26 16.08 13.68
C PRO A 236 16.08 14.80 14.51
N VAL A 237 15.25 13.90 14.00
CA VAL A 237 15.00 12.57 14.57
C VAL A 237 15.80 11.54 13.79
N GLU A 238 16.65 10.79 14.47
CA GLU A 238 17.38 9.66 13.87
C GLU A 238 16.42 8.51 13.52
N ILE A 239 16.60 7.94 12.34
CA ILE A 239 15.86 6.80 11.83
C ILE A 239 16.81 5.75 11.27
N THR A 240 16.36 4.50 11.26
CA THR A 240 17.10 3.39 10.65
C THR A 240 16.20 2.66 9.67
N LEU A 241 16.67 2.53 8.44
CA LEU A 241 16.02 1.76 7.39
C LEU A 241 16.26 0.26 7.59
N ASP A 242 15.29 -0.54 7.19
CA ASP A 242 15.47 -1.96 6.93
C ASP A 242 16.27 -2.16 5.62
N SER A 243 16.73 -3.39 5.36
CA SER A 243 17.30 -3.72 4.04
C SER A 243 16.25 -3.58 2.93
N GLY A 244 16.71 -3.52 1.67
CA GLY A 244 15.80 -3.42 0.53
C GLY A 244 14.96 -2.13 0.52
N MET A 245 13.66 -2.28 0.23
CA MET A 245 12.66 -1.24 0.10
C MET A 245 12.07 -0.87 1.46
N ASN A 246 12.05 0.43 1.72
CA ASN A 246 11.42 1.03 2.88
C ASN A 246 10.30 1.95 2.40
N ILE A 247 9.16 1.94 3.09
CA ILE A 247 8.06 2.85 2.81
C ILE A 247 7.99 3.89 3.92
N LEU A 248 8.23 5.13 3.56
CA LEU A 248 8.01 6.28 4.42
C LEU A 248 6.74 7.01 3.99
N CYS A 249 5.84 7.24 4.93
CA CYS A 249 4.60 7.99 4.71
C CYS A 249 4.64 9.26 5.57
N PHE A 250 4.49 10.41 4.92
CA PHE A 250 4.34 11.72 5.55
C PHE A 250 2.88 12.15 5.41
N PHE A 251 2.18 12.39 6.53
CA PHE A 251 0.76 12.70 6.55
C PHE A 251 0.52 14.15 6.94
N ALA A 252 -0.41 14.81 6.23
CA ALA A 252 -1.01 16.06 6.68
C ALA A 252 -2.18 15.72 7.62
N ASP A 253 -2.05 16.07 8.89
CA ASP A 253 -3.09 15.79 9.90
C ASP A 253 -4.21 16.83 9.92
N ASN A 254 -3.93 18.01 9.38
CA ASN A 254 -4.85 19.11 9.15
C ASN A 254 -4.34 19.98 7.98
N TYR A 255 -5.04 21.07 7.67
CA TYR A 255 -4.61 22.10 6.71
C TYR A 255 -4.37 23.47 7.38
N GLY A 256 -4.12 23.46 8.69
CA GLY A 256 -3.87 24.68 9.43
C GLY A 256 -4.96 25.76 9.28
N SER A 257 -4.57 26.99 9.57
CA SER A 257 -5.33 28.22 9.37
C SER A 257 -5.09 28.83 7.98
N ILE A 258 -3.98 28.48 7.31
CA ILE A 258 -3.64 28.93 5.95
C ILE A 258 -3.65 27.70 5.01
N PRO A 259 -4.84 27.21 4.61
CA PRO A 259 -4.94 25.97 3.88
C PRO A 259 -4.32 26.05 2.47
N PRO A 260 -3.75 24.94 1.97
CA PRO A 260 -3.57 23.65 2.66
C PRO A 260 -2.28 23.57 3.47
N ASN A 261 -2.04 22.43 4.14
CA ASN A 261 -0.84 22.16 4.94
C ASN A 261 0.45 22.56 4.21
N THR A 262 1.37 23.19 4.94
CA THR A 262 2.61 23.76 4.40
C THR A 262 3.87 23.05 4.87
N GLY A 263 3.69 21.88 5.51
CA GLY A 263 4.75 21.06 6.06
C GLY A 263 5.73 20.50 5.05
N LYS A 264 6.99 20.44 5.48
CA LYS A 264 8.07 19.75 4.80
C LYS A 264 8.70 18.71 5.71
N LEU A 265 9.18 17.65 5.10
CA LEU A 265 9.98 16.63 5.74
C LEU A 265 11.29 16.50 4.98
N ASP A 266 12.37 16.94 5.60
CA ASP A 266 13.73 16.79 5.09
C ASP A 266 14.30 15.47 5.59
N LEU A 267 14.82 14.66 4.67
CA LEU A 267 15.44 13.36 4.94
C LEU A 267 16.93 13.43 4.57
N SER A 268 17.81 12.98 5.47
CA SER A 268 19.25 12.94 5.23
C SER A 268 19.81 11.55 5.47
N PHE A 269 20.49 10.97 4.46
CA PHE A 269 21.17 9.68 4.52
C PHE A 269 22.60 9.84 4.00
N GLY A 270 23.53 10.13 4.90
CA GLY A 270 24.90 10.51 4.54
C GLY A 270 24.91 11.76 3.64
N PRO A 271 25.50 11.71 2.42
CA PRO A 271 25.51 12.86 1.51
C PRO A 271 24.18 13.07 0.76
N LYS A 272 23.25 12.11 0.81
CA LYS A 272 21.98 12.20 0.09
C LYS A 272 20.95 12.94 0.94
N LYS A 273 20.33 13.96 0.37
CA LYS A 273 19.22 14.71 0.97
C LYS A 273 18.01 14.68 0.06
N PHE A 274 16.84 14.50 0.65
CA PHE A 274 15.55 14.49 -0.04
C PHE A 274 14.56 15.31 0.77
N THR A 275 13.54 15.86 0.11
CA THR A 275 12.50 16.62 0.78
C THR A 275 11.13 16.18 0.27
N LEU A 276 10.21 15.91 1.19
CA LEU A 276 8.79 15.79 0.89
C LEU A 276 8.11 17.09 1.28
N ASP A 277 7.36 17.72 0.37
CA ASP A 277 6.89 19.09 0.53
C ASP A 277 5.43 19.22 0.08
N PHE A 278 4.53 19.50 1.04
CA PHE A 278 3.10 19.70 0.78
C PHE A 278 2.79 20.99 0.01
N THR A 279 3.72 21.95 -0.05
CA THR A 279 3.53 23.22 -0.77
C THR A 279 3.69 23.09 -2.29
N THR A 280 4.33 21.99 -2.75
CA THR A 280 4.52 21.70 -4.17
C THR A 280 3.18 21.54 -4.90
N ARG A 281 3.14 21.89 -6.19
CA ARG A 281 1.91 21.86 -7.00
C ARG A 281 1.23 20.49 -7.00
N GLN A 282 2.03 19.42 -6.98
CA GLN A 282 1.57 18.04 -7.00
C GLN A 282 0.98 17.62 -5.64
N ASN A 283 1.50 18.13 -4.53
CA ASN A 283 1.13 17.73 -3.16
C ASN A 283 0.26 18.72 -2.40
N ARG A 284 -0.01 19.89 -2.98
CA ARG A 284 -0.96 20.86 -2.43
C ARG A 284 -2.28 20.17 -2.07
N SER A 285 -2.77 20.34 -0.85
CA SER A 285 -3.97 19.65 -0.35
C SER A 285 -3.87 18.12 -0.38
N ALA A 286 -2.68 17.53 -0.33
CA ALA A 286 -2.54 16.09 -0.14
C ALA A 286 -2.83 15.71 1.31
N GLY A 287 -3.45 14.53 1.52
CA GLY A 287 -3.53 13.93 2.85
C GLY A 287 -2.22 13.23 3.25
N PHE A 288 -1.39 12.88 2.26
CA PHE A 288 -0.09 12.25 2.45
C PHE A 288 0.85 12.47 1.28
N ILE A 289 2.14 12.22 1.53
CA ILE A 289 3.19 11.97 0.53
C ILE A 289 3.89 10.67 0.94
N VAL A 290 4.13 9.77 -0.01
CA VAL A 290 4.81 8.49 0.20
C VAL A 290 6.13 8.47 -0.55
N ALA A 291 7.20 8.04 0.12
CA ALA A 291 8.49 7.76 -0.50
C ALA A 291 8.83 6.28 -0.34
N LYS A 292 9.25 5.65 -1.44
CA LYS A 292 9.92 4.35 -1.43
C LYS A 292 11.43 4.59 -1.38
N ILE A 293 12.10 4.07 -0.36
CA ILE A 293 13.53 4.28 -0.12
C ILE A 293 14.25 2.94 -0.20
N PHE A 294 15.12 2.78 -1.17
CA PHE A 294 15.89 1.56 -1.38
C PHE A 294 17.31 1.72 -0.85
N VAL A 295 17.74 0.77 -0.03
CA VAL A 295 19.14 0.66 0.41
C VAL A 295 19.92 -0.12 -0.64
N LEU A 296 20.81 0.56 -1.36
CA LEU A 296 21.68 -0.05 -2.36
C LEU A 296 23.02 -0.48 -1.74
N PRO A 297 23.57 -1.63 -2.16
CA PRO A 297 24.97 -1.98 -1.92
C PRO A 297 25.93 -0.93 -2.47
N GLU A 298 27.10 -0.77 -1.85
CA GLU A 298 28.13 0.23 -2.21
C GLU A 298 28.52 0.20 -3.70
N ASN A 299 28.50 -0.99 -4.33
CA ASN A 299 28.96 -1.18 -5.70
C ASN A 299 27.86 -1.14 -6.78
N GLN A 300 26.60 -0.85 -6.42
CA GLN A 300 25.51 -0.73 -7.40
C GLN A 300 25.25 0.72 -7.82
N GLN A 301 24.98 0.92 -9.12
CA GLN A 301 24.51 2.19 -9.68
C GLN A 301 23.02 2.38 -9.36
N THR A 302 22.59 3.64 -9.20
CA THR A 302 21.17 3.98 -8.98
C THR A 302 20.32 3.56 -10.18
N PRO A 303 19.40 2.60 -10.03
CA PRO A 303 18.50 2.23 -11.11
C PRO A 303 17.45 3.33 -11.36
N THR A 304 17.07 3.52 -12.62
CA THR A 304 15.80 4.18 -12.98
C THR A 304 14.64 3.18 -12.78
N GLU A 305 13.44 3.58 -12.40
CA GLU A 305 12.35 2.61 -12.10
C GLU A 305 11.89 1.77 -13.31
N ILE A 306 11.78 2.38 -14.50
CA ILE A 306 11.52 1.66 -15.76
C ILE A 306 12.62 0.61 -15.99
N THR A 307 13.86 1.05 -15.78
CA THR A 307 15.05 0.20 -15.82
C THR A 307 15.01 -0.84 -14.71
N THR A 308 14.37 -0.62 -13.56
CA THR A 308 14.29 -1.58 -12.46
C THR A 308 13.38 -2.76 -12.83
N ARG A 309 12.22 -2.51 -13.46
CA ARG A 309 11.41 -3.61 -14.02
C ARG A 309 12.15 -4.32 -15.13
N LYS A 310 12.72 -3.57 -16.07
CA LYS A 310 13.49 -4.14 -17.19
C LYS A 310 14.65 -4.98 -16.67
N ILE A 311 15.42 -4.48 -15.70
CA ILE A 311 16.54 -5.15 -15.03
C ILE A 311 16.05 -6.37 -14.26
N ILE A 312 14.93 -6.30 -13.53
CA ILE A 312 14.45 -7.46 -12.77
C ILE A 312 13.94 -8.55 -13.73
N SER A 313 13.20 -8.19 -14.78
CA SER A 313 12.82 -9.13 -15.85
C SER A 313 14.03 -9.68 -16.60
N GLU A 314 15.01 -8.84 -16.96
CA GLU A 314 16.27 -9.25 -17.59
C GLU A 314 17.10 -10.14 -16.65
N LYS A 315 17.13 -9.88 -15.34
CA LYS A 315 17.76 -10.74 -14.32
C LYS A 315 17.10 -12.11 -14.27
N VAL A 316 15.78 -12.21 -14.47
CA VAL A 316 15.09 -13.51 -14.53
C VAL A 316 15.53 -14.32 -15.73
N GLU A 317 15.72 -13.67 -16.88
CA GLU A 317 16.17 -14.32 -18.12
C GLU A 317 17.67 -14.65 -18.13
N GLN A 318 18.51 -13.80 -17.54
CA GLN A 318 19.97 -13.95 -17.55
C GLN A 318 20.49 -14.92 -16.49
N ARG A 319 19.75 -15.13 -15.39
CA ARG A 319 20.15 -16.01 -14.29
C ARG A 319 19.53 -17.38 -14.44
N LYS A 320 20.23 -18.41 -13.94
CA LYS A 320 19.66 -19.75 -13.88
C LYS A 320 18.49 -19.75 -12.91
N THR A 321 17.29 -20.07 -13.39
CA THR A 321 16.12 -20.23 -12.53
C THR A 321 16.03 -21.70 -12.10
N THR A 322 16.23 -21.96 -10.80
CA THR A 322 16.10 -23.30 -10.22
C THR A 322 14.69 -23.48 -9.67
N TRP A 323 14.02 -24.56 -10.08
CA TRP A 323 12.71 -24.92 -9.55
C TRP A 323 12.86 -25.57 -8.18
N ILE A 324 12.15 -25.02 -7.19
CA ILE A 324 12.07 -25.52 -5.82
C ILE A 324 11.10 -26.70 -5.76
N ASP A 325 9.87 -26.50 -6.24
CA ASP A 325 8.81 -27.51 -6.24
C ASP A 325 7.69 -27.13 -7.24
N SER A 326 6.77 -28.07 -7.46
CA SER A 326 5.49 -27.87 -8.14
C SER A 326 4.35 -28.40 -7.28
N ILE A 327 3.55 -27.50 -6.73
CA ILE A 327 2.46 -27.85 -5.82
C ILE A 327 1.08 -27.59 -6.42
N ARG A 328 0.09 -28.34 -5.94
CA ARG A 328 -1.32 -28.07 -6.16
C ARG A 328 -1.94 -27.47 -4.91
N VAL A 329 -2.77 -26.46 -5.11
CA VAL A 329 -3.53 -25.81 -4.03
C VAL A 329 -5.01 -25.76 -4.40
N SER A 330 -5.84 -25.82 -3.37
CA SER A 330 -7.30 -25.79 -3.50
C SER A 330 -7.87 -24.38 -3.38
N SER A 331 -7.16 -23.46 -2.72
CA SER A 331 -7.60 -22.08 -2.59
C SER A 331 -7.04 -21.22 -3.73
N ARG A 332 -7.88 -20.33 -4.25
CA ARG A 332 -7.47 -19.29 -5.20
C ARG A 332 -6.46 -18.32 -4.59
N GLU A 333 -6.39 -18.25 -3.27
CA GLU A 333 -5.52 -17.35 -2.51
C GLU A 333 -4.68 -18.16 -1.55
N VAL A 334 -3.38 -17.90 -1.58
CA VAL A 334 -2.38 -18.54 -0.72
C VAL A 334 -1.57 -17.45 -0.04
N THR A 335 -1.19 -17.66 1.21
CA THR A 335 -0.27 -16.76 1.89
C THR A 335 1.13 -17.33 1.78
N LEU A 336 2.06 -16.52 1.25
CA LEU A 336 3.49 -16.82 1.31
C LEU A 336 4.04 -16.19 2.59
N ALA A 337 4.53 -17.00 3.51
CA ALA A 337 5.29 -16.52 4.65
C ALA A 337 6.78 -16.67 4.35
N LEU A 338 7.51 -15.56 4.37
CA LEU A 338 8.95 -15.53 4.10
C LEU A 338 9.71 -15.07 5.34
N TRP A 339 10.71 -15.83 5.77
CA TRP A 339 11.64 -15.43 6.81
C TRP A 339 13.02 -16.03 6.65
N ASP A 340 14.00 -15.40 7.28
CA ASP A 340 15.34 -15.93 7.50
C ASP A 340 15.34 -16.85 8.73
N ASP A 341 15.81 -18.10 8.59
CA ASP A 341 15.92 -19.03 9.72
C ASP A 341 17.26 -18.92 10.47
N ALA A 342 18.18 -18.08 10.01
CA ALA A 342 19.51 -17.87 10.55
C ALA A 342 19.73 -16.44 11.11
N VAL A 343 20.01 -15.44 10.27
CA VAL A 343 20.51 -14.11 10.64
C VAL A 343 19.98 -13.04 9.68
N GLU A 344 19.42 -11.95 10.21
CA GLU A 344 19.15 -10.77 9.38
C GLU A 344 20.48 -10.07 9.05
N ASP A 345 20.97 -10.25 7.84
CA ASP A 345 22.30 -9.77 7.43
C ASP A 345 22.24 -8.64 6.38
N GLY A 346 21.03 -8.17 6.11
CA GLY A 346 20.77 -7.04 5.22
C GLY A 346 20.46 -7.45 3.78
N ASP A 347 20.22 -8.73 3.53
CA ASP A 347 19.75 -9.22 2.25
C ASP A 347 18.32 -8.78 1.91
N SER A 348 18.01 -8.77 0.62
CA SER A 348 16.67 -8.45 0.12
C SER A 348 16.38 -9.14 -1.21
N ILE A 349 15.11 -9.47 -1.43
CA ILE A 349 14.63 -10.17 -2.62
C ILE A 349 13.42 -9.48 -3.26
N SER A 350 13.25 -9.69 -4.55
CA SER A 350 12.06 -9.31 -5.31
C SER A 350 11.24 -10.56 -5.66
N LEU A 351 9.91 -10.40 -5.72
CA LEU A 351 8.96 -11.41 -6.15
C LEU A 351 8.37 -11.05 -7.51
N GLN A 352 8.46 -11.99 -8.44
CA GLN A 352 7.77 -11.95 -9.73
C GLN A 352 6.72 -13.05 -9.78
N ILE A 353 5.52 -12.74 -10.29
CA ILE A 353 4.44 -13.71 -10.48
C ILE A 353 4.00 -13.65 -11.93
N ASN A 354 4.02 -14.80 -12.62
CA ASN A 354 3.64 -14.92 -14.04
C ASN A 354 4.27 -13.83 -14.92
N GLU A 355 5.59 -13.66 -14.78
CA GLU A 355 6.41 -12.70 -15.54
C GLU A 355 6.21 -11.21 -15.16
N GLU A 356 5.24 -10.90 -14.30
CA GLU A 356 5.01 -9.56 -13.76
C GLU A 356 5.72 -9.37 -12.41
N LEU A 357 6.49 -8.28 -12.26
CA LEU A 357 7.08 -7.90 -10.97
C LEU A 357 5.96 -7.58 -9.98
N PHE A 358 5.80 -8.42 -8.98
CA PHE A 358 4.72 -8.34 -8.00
C PHE A 358 5.12 -7.49 -6.78
N LEU A 359 6.30 -7.75 -6.20
CA LEU A 359 6.75 -7.06 -5.01
C LEU A 359 8.28 -6.92 -4.99
N PRO A 360 8.84 -5.71 -5.24
CA PRO A 360 10.29 -5.53 -5.28
C PRO A 360 10.90 -5.28 -3.90
N GLY A 361 12.17 -5.68 -3.72
CA GLY A 361 13.04 -5.19 -2.65
C GLY A 361 12.60 -5.57 -1.24
N ILE A 362 11.98 -6.71 -1.02
CA ILE A 362 11.58 -7.17 0.32
C ILE A 362 12.85 -7.52 1.11
N ALA A 363 13.09 -6.84 2.22
CA ALA A 363 14.10 -7.26 3.20
C ALA A 363 13.82 -8.71 3.63
N VAL A 364 14.82 -9.57 3.68
CA VAL A 364 14.67 -10.89 4.32
C VAL A 364 14.91 -10.70 5.82
N LYS A 365 13.96 -11.17 6.63
CA LYS A 365 13.88 -10.88 8.07
C LYS A 365 13.64 -12.16 8.86
N LYS A 366 14.08 -12.22 10.11
CA LYS A 366 13.79 -13.34 11.03
C LYS A 366 12.31 -13.48 11.33
N LYS A 367 11.61 -12.35 11.40
CA LYS A 367 10.16 -12.37 11.59
C LYS A 367 9.47 -12.72 10.26
N PRO A 368 8.57 -13.73 10.24
CA PRO A 368 7.77 -14.04 9.08
C PRO A 368 7.04 -12.81 8.51
N GLN A 369 7.29 -12.57 7.23
CA GLN A 369 6.58 -11.61 6.41
C GLN A 369 5.56 -12.36 5.58
N PHE A 370 4.28 -12.09 5.86
CA PHE A 370 3.15 -12.74 5.19
C PHE A 370 2.72 -11.91 3.99
N ILE A 371 2.66 -12.55 2.83
CA ILE A 371 2.39 -11.96 1.53
C ILE A 371 1.25 -12.75 0.89
N ASP A 372 0.06 -12.14 0.85
CA ASP A 372 -1.10 -12.79 0.27
C ASP A 372 -1.04 -12.72 -1.26
N VAL A 373 -0.99 -13.90 -1.88
CA VAL A 373 -0.87 -14.08 -3.32
C VAL A 373 -2.13 -14.72 -3.85
N LYS A 374 -2.71 -14.08 -4.87
CA LYS A 374 -3.82 -14.65 -5.60
C LYS A 374 -3.37 -15.33 -6.89
N LEU A 375 -3.87 -16.55 -7.07
CA LEU A 375 -3.56 -17.42 -8.19
C LEU A 375 -4.62 -17.30 -9.29
N TYR A 376 -4.16 -17.35 -10.53
CA TYR A 376 -5.00 -17.59 -11.69
C TYR A 376 -5.34 -19.08 -11.79
N PRO A 377 -6.51 -19.46 -12.34
CA PRO A 377 -6.79 -20.86 -12.64
C PRO A 377 -5.68 -21.49 -13.47
N GLY A 378 -5.28 -22.71 -13.10
CA GLY A 378 -4.15 -23.40 -13.70
C GLY A 378 -2.82 -23.02 -13.04
N ASP A 379 -1.77 -22.97 -13.86
CA ASP A 379 -0.41 -22.86 -13.38
C ASP A 379 0.00 -21.41 -13.10
N ASN A 380 0.56 -21.17 -11.92
CA ASN A 380 1.15 -19.90 -11.56
C ASN A 380 2.63 -20.10 -11.23
N LYS A 381 3.48 -19.27 -11.83
CA LYS A 381 4.93 -19.28 -11.58
C LYS A 381 5.28 -18.12 -10.67
N ILE A 382 5.85 -18.43 -9.52
CA ILE A 382 6.40 -17.42 -8.60
C ILE A 382 7.91 -17.54 -8.62
N VAL A 383 8.61 -16.44 -8.89
CA VAL A 383 10.07 -16.34 -8.95
C VAL A 383 10.57 -15.39 -7.87
N PHE A 384 11.51 -15.88 -7.07
CA PHE A 384 12.24 -15.16 -6.04
C PHE A 384 13.61 -14.78 -6.59
N ILE A 385 13.92 -13.49 -6.50
CA ILE A 385 15.05 -12.88 -7.21
C ILE A 385 15.88 -12.10 -6.19
N ALA A 386 17.14 -12.46 -6.00
CA ALA A 386 18.03 -11.68 -5.11
C ALA A 386 18.30 -10.28 -5.70
N ASP A 387 18.01 -9.25 -4.91
CA ASP A 387 18.32 -7.85 -5.25
C ASP A 387 19.75 -7.48 -4.84
N ASN A 388 20.17 -7.98 -3.69
CA ASN A 388 21.55 -7.96 -3.19
C ASN A 388 21.86 -9.28 -2.45
N LEU A 389 23.06 -9.42 -1.89
CA LEU A 389 23.52 -10.66 -1.23
C LEU A 389 23.52 -10.62 0.31
N GLY A 390 23.13 -9.50 0.92
CA GLY A 390 23.42 -9.26 2.34
C GLY A 390 24.91 -9.35 2.65
N ALA A 391 25.25 -9.81 3.85
CA ALA A 391 26.63 -10.01 4.31
C ALA A 391 27.09 -11.48 4.14
N ILE A 392 26.17 -12.43 4.06
CA ILE A 392 26.39 -13.88 4.06
C ILE A 392 25.67 -14.48 2.83
N PRO A 393 26.35 -14.59 1.67
CA PRO A 393 25.77 -15.24 0.50
C PRO A 393 25.75 -16.78 0.62
N PRO A 394 24.81 -17.49 -0.05
CA PRO A 394 23.65 -16.98 -0.80
C PRO A 394 22.52 -16.50 0.13
N ASN A 395 21.54 -15.76 -0.40
CA ASN A 395 20.35 -15.39 0.37
C ASN A 395 19.52 -16.65 0.59
N THR A 396 19.53 -17.12 1.83
CA THR A 396 18.81 -18.32 2.27
C THR A 396 17.61 -17.91 3.09
N SER A 397 16.41 -18.32 2.68
CA SER A 397 15.18 -18.02 3.41
C SER A 397 14.23 -19.21 3.37
N ILE A 398 13.36 -19.30 4.37
CA ILE A 398 12.25 -20.22 4.38
C ILE A 398 11.04 -19.55 3.73
N LEU A 399 10.47 -20.23 2.76
CA LEU A 399 9.14 -19.98 2.21
C LEU A 399 8.16 -21.00 2.75
N GLU A 400 7.18 -20.56 3.53
CA GLU A 400 6.00 -21.36 3.84
C GLU A 400 4.84 -20.90 2.96
N ILE A 401 4.27 -21.84 2.18
CA ILE A 401 3.05 -21.63 1.42
C ILE A 401 1.88 -22.16 2.24
N ILE A 402 0.94 -21.27 2.54
CA ILE A 402 -0.24 -21.52 3.36
C ILE A 402 -1.48 -21.52 2.47
N ASP A 403 -2.12 -22.68 2.33
CA ASP A 403 -3.41 -22.90 1.65
C ASP A 403 -4.45 -23.31 2.70
N GLY A 404 -5.12 -22.31 3.28
CA GLY A 404 -6.04 -22.51 4.40
C GLY A 404 -5.36 -23.14 5.62
N LYS A 405 -5.63 -24.42 5.86
CA LYS A 405 -5.00 -25.20 6.96
C LYS A 405 -3.72 -25.93 6.53
N LYS A 406 -3.48 -26.07 5.23
CA LYS A 406 -2.31 -26.79 4.70
C LYS A 406 -1.14 -25.83 4.65
N ARG A 407 0.01 -26.27 5.16
CA ARG A 407 1.26 -25.52 5.13
C ARG A 407 2.35 -26.37 4.52
N ARG A 408 3.15 -25.81 3.62
CA ARG A 408 4.32 -26.45 3.03
C ARG A 408 5.48 -25.49 3.07
N SER A 409 6.56 -25.91 3.72
CA SER A 409 7.77 -25.10 3.86
C SER A 409 8.84 -25.56 2.89
N TYR A 410 9.55 -24.59 2.33
CA TYR A 410 10.59 -24.76 1.34
C TYR A 410 11.78 -23.89 1.67
N MET A 411 12.98 -24.40 1.42
CA MET A 411 14.18 -23.57 1.45
C MET A 411 14.32 -22.86 0.11
N ILE A 412 14.43 -21.54 0.15
CA ILE A 412 14.78 -20.70 -0.99
C ILE A 412 16.26 -20.39 -0.90
N ASN A 413 16.98 -20.60 -2.01
CA ASN A 413 18.35 -20.14 -2.18
C ASN A 413 18.44 -19.27 -3.42
N THR A 414 18.74 -17.99 -3.23
CA THR A 414 18.88 -17.01 -4.31
C THR A 414 20.22 -16.29 -4.22
N ASP A 415 20.80 -15.96 -5.37
CA ASP A 415 22.01 -15.15 -5.45
C ASP A 415 22.00 -14.29 -6.73
N LEU A 416 23.11 -13.60 -7.04
CA LEU A 416 23.20 -12.75 -8.22
C LEU A 416 23.33 -13.51 -9.56
N ARG A 417 23.38 -14.85 -9.54
CA ARG A 417 23.49 -15.77 -10.68
C ARG A 417 22.34 -16.79 -10.76
N GLN A 418 21.64 -17.02 -9.66
CA GLN A 418 20.57 -18.01 -9.50
C GLN A 418 19.30 -17.39 -8.90
N ASN A 419 18.19 -17.60 -9.58
CA ASN A 419 16.86 -17.35 -9.03
C ASN A 419 16.25 -18.66 -8.53
N SER A 420 15.25 -18.55 -7.65
CA SER A 420 14.46 -19.67 -7.18
C SER A 420 13.02 -19.51 -7.68
N ALA A 421 12.40 -20.58 -8.16
CA ALA A 421 11.01 -20.54 -8.62
C ALA A 421 10.19 -21.68 -8.05
N ILE A 422 8.91 -21.41 -7.77
CA ILE A 422 7.93 -22.42 -7.40
C ILE A 422 6.73 -22.34 -8.33
N LYS A 423 6.23 -23.52 -8.72
CA LYS A 423 4.99 -23.63 -9.50
C LYS A 423 3.84 -23.93 -8.55
N ILE A 424 2.78 -23.13 -8.62
CA ILE A 424 1.56 -23.34 -7.85
C ILE A 424 0.39 -23.50 -8.83
N THR A 425 -0.14 -24.70 -8.93
CA THR A 425 -1.30 -25.03 -9.74
C THR A 425 -2.57 -24.88 -8.89
N TYR A 426 -3.42 -23.93 -9.27
CA TYR A 426 -4.75 -23.76 -8.68
C TYR A 426 -5.79 -24.42 -9.59
N GLU A 427 -6.38 -25.52 -9.11
CA GLU A 427 -7.45 -26.22 -9.83
C GLU A 427 -8.81 -25.62 -9.42
N LEU A 428 -9.62 -25.21 -10.40
CA LEU A 428 -11.01 -24.82 -10.18
C LEU A 428 -11.77 -26.04 -9.63
N GLY A 429 -12.05 -26.05 -8.34
CA GLY A 429 -12.98 -27.02 -7.76
C GLY A 429 -14.38 -26.86 -8.38
N PRO A 430 -15.18 -27.94 -8.47
CA PRO A 430 -16.47 -27.93 -9.16
C PRO A 430 -17.56 -27.00 -8.57
N ASP A 431 -17.33 -26.32 -7.44
CA ASP A 431 -18.37 -25.57 -6.70
C ASP A 431 -17.98 -24.12 -6.30
N ASN A 432 -17.28 -23.35 -7.15
CA ASN A 432 -17.01 -21.91 -6.92
C ASN A 432 -17.48 -21.00 -8.06
#